data_AF-A0A6G3UIZ9-F1
#
_entry.id   AF-A0A6G3UIZ9-F1
#
_cell.length_a   1.000
_cell.length_b   1.000
_cell.length_c   1.000
_cell.angle_alpha   90.00
_cell.angle_beta   90.00
_cell.angle_gamma   90.00
#
_symmetry.space_group_name_H-M   'P 1'
#
loop_
_entity.id
_entity.type
_entity.pdbx_description
1 polymer ?
#
loop_
_entity_poly.entity_id
_entity_poly.type
_entity_poly.pdbx_seq_one_letter_code
_entity_poly.pdbx_strand_id
1 'polypeptide(L)'
;RGHRSAAVADALGWALHRSGDSDAAVEYAQRAVDSGGQNASYAYHLGMVRRAVNDYGPARRQLEAALRTNPKFSPLDAPLAREALDTLGEPPAGGPADMQPPPAPEPQAPQAPAPQAP
;
A
#
# COMPACT_ATOMS: atom_id res chain seq x y z
N ARG A 1 18.36 -14.17 -14.02
CA ARG A 1 18.99 -14.56 -12.74
C ARG A 1 18.93 -13.36 -11.80
N GLY A 2 17.88 -13.21 -10.96
CA GLY A 2 17.72 -12.06 -10.04
C GLY A 2 17.46 -12.44 -8.58
N HIS A 3 16.89 -13.64 -8.33
CA HIS A 3 16.42 -14.06 -7.01
C HIS A 3 17.49 -14.13 -5.92
N ARG A 4 18.73 -14.52 -6.24
CA ARG A 4 19.81 -14.57 -5.23
C ARG A 4 20.19 -13.20 -4.70
N SER A 5 20.21 -12.18 -5.56
CA SER A 5 20.49 -10.81 -5.12
C SER A 5 19.34 -10.25 -4.27
N ALA A 6 18.10 -10.57 -4.63
CA ALA A 6 16.92 -10.16 -3.88
C ALA A 6 16.88 -10.78 -2.48
N ALA A 7 17.16 -12.09 -2.36
CA ALA A 7 17.18 -12.78 -1.07
C ALA A 7 18.27 -12.25 -0.13
N VAL A 8 19.45 -11.90 -0.67
CA VAL A 8 20.53 -11.29 0.13
C VAL A 8 20.15 -9.89 0.59
N ALA A 9 19.56 -9.07 -0.30
CA ALA A 9 19.07 -7.75 0.07
C ALA A 9 17.96 -7.82 1.13
N ASP A 10 17.04 -8.79 1.01
CA ASP A 10 15.98 -9.01 2.00
C ASP A 10 16.55 -9.38 3.37
N ALA A 11 17.46 -10.37 3.41
CA ALA A 11 18.09 -10.81 4.65
C ALA A 11 18.86 -9.67 5.33
N LEU A 12 19.58 -8.85 4.56
CA LEU A 12 20.30 -7.69 5.09
C LEU A 12 19.35 -6.62 5.62
N GLY A 13 18.32 -6.24 4.84
CA GLY A 13 17.32 -5.27 5.28
C GLY A 13 16.60 -5.73 6.55
N TRP A 14 16.20 -7.01 6.60
CA TRP A 14 15.54 -7.56 7.78
C TRP A 14 16.45 -7.60 9.01
N ALA A 15 17.73 -7.96 8.83
CA ALA A 15 18.71 -7.95 9.92
C ALA A 15 18.95 -6.53 10.47
N LEU A 16 19.10 -5.53 9.59
CA LEU A 16 19.26 -4.13 9.98
C LEU A 16 18.05 -3.64 10.80
N HIS A 17 16.83 -3.88 10.31
CA HIS A 17 15.61 -3.54 11.03
C HIS A 17 15.55 -4.21 12.41
N ARG A 18 15.83 -5.52 12.48
CA ARG A 18 15.85 -6.28 13.74
C ARG A 18 16.94 -5.82 14.72
N SER A 19 18.00 -5.19 14.22
CA SER A 19 19.08 -4.60 15.02
C SER A 19 18.81 -3.16 15.47
N GLY A 20 17.69 -2.57 15.04
CA GLY A 20 17.28 -1.20 15.40
C GLY A 20 17.57 -0.15 14.32
N ASP A 21 18.31 -0.50 13.27
CA ASP A 21 18.66 0.42 12.19
C ASP A 21 17.65 0.32 11.03
N SER A 22 16.41 0.72 11.31
CA SER A 22 15.30 0.59 10.35
C SER A 22 15.41 1.58 9.20
N ASP A 23 16.03 2.75 9.41
CA ASP A 23 16.27 3.73 8.35
C ASP A 23 17.20 3.18 7.27
N ALA A 24 18.32 2.56 7.65
CA ALA A 24 19.21 1.90 6.70
C ALA A 24 18.56 0.67 6.03
N ALA A 25 17.66 -0.01 6.73
CA ALA A 25 16.98 -1.20 6.22
C ALA A 25 16.06 -0.94 5.02
N VAL A 26 15.47 0.26 4.91
CA VAL A 26 14.50 0.59 3.86
C VAL A 26 15.09 0.36 2.46
N GLU A 27 16.34 0.79 2.23
CA GLU A 27 17.01 0.67 0.94
C GLU A 27 17.14 -0.80 0.50
N TYR A 28 17.57 -1.67 1.41
CA TYR A 28 17.80 -3.09 1.11
C TYR A 28 16.48 -3.86 0.96
N ALA A 29 15.50 -3.60 1.83
CA ALA A 29 14.18 -4.22 1.73
C ALA A 29 13.44 -3.79 0.45
N GLN A 30 13.58 -2.53 0.02
CA GLN A 30 13.00 -2.04 -1.24
C GLN A 30 13.65 -2.73 -2.44
N ARG A 31 14.98 -2.85 -2.46
CA ARG A 31 15.71 -3.60 -3.51
C ARG A 31 15.25 -5.05 -3.61
N ALA A 32 14.95 -5.69 -2.47
CA ALA A 32 14.45 -7.06 -2.46
C ALA A 32 13.07 -7.18 -3.12
N VAL A 33 12.16 -6.25 -2.85
CA VAL A 33 10.84 -6.22 -3.49
C VAL A 33 10.95 -5.92 -4.99
N ASP A 34 11.80 -4.95 -5.38
CA ASP A 34 11.94 -4.53 -6.78
C ASP A 34 12.54 -5.63 -7.67
N SER A 35 13.49 -6.40 -7.14
CA SER A 35 14.23 -7.41 -7.90
C SER A 35 13.80 -8.86 -7.62
N GLY A 36 13.01 -9.09 -6.56
CA GLY A 36 12.59 -10.40 -6.08
C GLY A 36 11.29 -10.92 -6.67
N GLY A 37 10.54 -10.07 -7.38
CA GLY A 37 9.21 -10.37 -7.91
C GLY A 37 8.13 -10.36 -6.83
N GLN A 38 6.96 -10.93 -7.13
CA GLN A 38 5.82 -11.00 -6.19
C GLN A 38 6.08 -12.04 -5.09
N ASN A 39 6.89 -11.68 -4.10
CA ASN A 39 7.19 -12.50 -2.93
C ASN A 39 6.55 -11.91 -1.67
N ALA A 40 5.70 -12.70 -1.00
CA ALA A 40 4.96 -12.26 0.17
C ALA A 40 5.87 -11.91 1.37
N SER A 41 6.95 -12.66 1.60
CA SER A 41 7.89 -12.38 2.70
C SER A 41 8.63 -11.06 2.49
N TYR A 42 9.06 -10.76 1.25
CA TYR A 42 9.77 -9.51 0.95
C TYR A 42 8.85 -8.29 1.13
N ALA A 43 7.60 -8.40 0.67
CA ALA A 43 6.60 -7.37 0.88
C ALA A 43 6.31 -7.17 2.38
N TYR A 44 6.18 -8.26 3.16
CA TYR A 44 5.99 -8.18 4.61
C TYR A 44 7.17 -7.49 5.32
N HIS A 45 8.40 -7.90 5.04
CA HIS A 45 9.59 -7.30 5.66
C HIS A 45 9.69 -5.81 5.34
N LEU A 46 9.51 -5.40 4.07
CA LEU A 46 9.50 -4.00 3.69
C LEU A 46 8.36 -3.21 4.38
N GLY A 47 7.18 -3.81 4.51
CA GLY A 47 6.05 -3.22 5.24
C GLY A 47 6.37 -2.96 6.71
N MET A 48 6.97 -3.93 7.39
CA MET A 48 7.39 -3.80 8.79
C MET A 48 8.51 -2.77 8.98
N VAL A 49 9.50 -2.75 8.08
CA VAL A 49 10.59 -1.76 8.09
C VAL A 49 10.02 -0.35 7.92
N ARG A 50 9.12 -0.14 6.93
CA ARG A 50 8.47 1.15 6.69
C ARG A 50 7.62 1.61 7.86
N ARG A 51 6.89 0.70 8.51
CA ARG A 51 6.15 1.00 9.72
C ARG A 51 7.07 1.50 10.83
N ALA A 52 8.25 0.91 10.98
CA ALA A 52 9.21 1.29 12.03
C ALA A 52 9.80 2.69 11.83
N VAL A 53 9.94 3.14 10.58
CA VAL A 53 10.36 4.52 10.25
C VAL A 53 9.18 5.49 10.08
N ASN A 54 7.99 5.10 10.56
CA ASN A 54 6.75 5.87 10.51
C ASN A 54 6.22 6.20 9.11
N ASP A 55 6.65 5.46 8.09
CA ASP A 55 6.16 5.57 6.71
C ASP A 55 4.89 4.72 6.51
N TYR A 56 3.82 5.09 7.22
CA TYR A 56 2.64 4.24 7.43
C TYR A 56 1.82 3.92 6.17
N GLY A 57 1.66 4.88 5.26
CA GLY A 57 0.92 4.65 4.02
C GLY A 57 1.59 3.60 3.13
N PRO A 58 2.88 3.76 2.82
CA PRO A 58 3.66 2.74 2.13
C PRO A 58 3.82 1.44 2.92
N ALA A 59 3.87 1.48 4.26
CA ALA A 59 3.88 0.26 5.10
C ALA A 59 2.61 -0.57 4.88
N ARG A 60 1.44 0.05 4.99
CA ARG A 60 0.13 -0.58 4.75
C ARG A 60 0.06 -1.25 3.40
N ARG A 61 0.43 -0.55 2.32
CA ARG A 61 0.41 -1.11 0.96
C ARG A 61 1.24 -2.39 0.82
N GLN A 62 2.38 -2.46 1.49
CA GLN A 62 3.26 -3.63 1.41
C GLN A 62 2.74 -4.79 2.26
N LEU A 63 2.18 -4.52 3.45
CA LEU A 63 1.53 -5.54 4.28
C LEU A 63 0.29 -6.14 3.59
N GLU A 64 -0.53 -5.30 2.94
CA GLU A 64 -1.65 -5.74 2.10
C GLU A 64 -1.16 -6.58 0.91
N ALA A 65 -0.07 -6.15 0.25
CA ALA A 65 0.52 -6.90 -0.85
C ALA A 65 1.04 -8.28 -0.40
N ALA A 66 1.63 -8.40 0.78
CA ALA A 66 2.08 -9.67 1.34
C ALA A 66 0.91 -10.65 1.50
N LEU A 67 -0.16 -10.22 2.16
CA LEU A 67 -1.36 -11.05 2.41
C LEU A 67 -2.11 -11.38 1.12
N ARG A 68 -2.17 -10.47 0.15
CA ARG A 68 -2.76 -10.70 -1.17
C ARG A 68 -1.95 -11.69 -1.99
N THR A 69 -0.61 -11.64 -1.90
CA THR A 69 0.28 -12.56 -2.63
C THR A 69 0.15 -13.98 -2.08
N ASN A 70 0.22 -14.14 -0.76
CA ASN A 70 -0.05 -15.42 -0.11
C ASN A 70 -0.49 -15.19 1.34
N PRO A 71 -1.76 -15.42 1.72
CA PRO A 71 -2.25 -15.16 3.07
C PRO A 71 -1.75 -16.13 4.14
N LYS A 72 -0.98 -17.15 3.75
CA LYS A 72 -0.36 -18.17 4.63
C LYS A 72 1.15 -18.28 4.36
N PHE A 73 1.80 -17.19 3.94
CA PHE A 73 3.22 -17.17 3.56
C PHE A 73 4.17 -17.58 4.70
N SER A 74 3.75 -17.36 5.94
CA SER A 74 4.46 -17.77 7.15
C SER A 74 3.43 -17.96 8.25
N PRO A 75 3.49 -19.06 9.03
CA PRO A 75 2.58 -19.28 10.15
C PRO A 75 2.75 -18.23 11.27
N LEU A 76 3.92 -17.59 11.33
CA LEU A 76 4.23 -16.55 12.31
C LEU A 76 3.95 -15.14 11.76
N ASP A 77 4.40 -14.84 10.54
CA ASP A 77 4.38 -13.47 10.04
C ASP A 77 3.03 -13.06 9.44
N ALA A 78 2.26 -13.99 8.88
CA ALA A 78 0.96 -13.65 8.29
C ALA A 78 -0.06 -13.12 9.33
N PRO A 79 -0.16 -13.70 10.55
CA PRO A 79 -0.92 -13.09 11.64
C PRO A 79 -0.42 -11.69 12.03
N LEU A 80 0.90 -11.51 12.15
CA LEU A 80 1.51 -10.22 12.51
C LEU A 80 1.27 -9.15 11.44
N ALA A 81 1.23 -9.53 10.16
CA ALA A 81 0.90 -8.61 9.08
C ALA A 81 -0.55 -8.08 9.20
N ARG A 82 -1.49 -8.92 9.63
CA ARG A 82 -2.88 -8.51 9.89
C ARG A 82 -2.96 -7.57 11.09
N GLU A 83 -2.32 -7.94 12.20
CA GLU A 83 -2.26 -7.10 13.40
C GLU A 83 -1.63 -5.72 13.11
N ALA A 84 -0.57 -5.70 12.29
CA ALA A 84 0.06 -4.45 11.87
C ALA A 84 -0.90 -3.59 11.04
N LEU A 85 -1.69 -4.18 10.13
CA LEU A 85 -2.71 -3.45 9.37
C LEU A 85 -3.82 -2.90 10.27
N ASP A 86 -4.29 -3.71 11.23
CA ASP A 86 -5.30 -3.29 12.20
C ASP A 86 -4.80 -2.11 13.04
N THR A 87 -3.53 -2.15 13.46
CA THR A 87 -2.88 -1.05 14.19
C THR A 87 -2.73 0.22 13.34
N LEU A 88 -2.40 0.08 12.06
CA LEU A 88 -2.24 1.22 11.16
C LEU A 88 -3.58 1.90 10.86
N GLY A 89 -4.70 1.17 10.95
CA GLY A 89 -6.04 1.69 10.68
C GLY A 89 -6.23 2.11 9.23
N GLU A 90 -7.48 2.25 8.79
CA GLU A 90 -7.75 2.60 7.38
C GLU A 90 -7.07 3.93 7.01
N PRO A 91 -6.55 4.04 5.78
CA PRO A 91 -6.06 5.33 5.30
C PRO A 91 -7.23 6.33 5.37
N PRO A 92 -6.96 7.61 5.69
CA PRO A 92 -8.02 8.62 5.71
C PRO A 92 -8.79 8.58 4.39
N ALA A 93 -10.12 8.67 4.48
CA ALA A 93 -11.03 8.73 3.32
C ALA A 93 -10.75 10.02 2.53
N GLY A 94 -9.68 10.00 1.73
CA GLY A 94 -9.13 11.15 1.02
C GLY A 94 -8.24 10.71 -0.15
N GLY A 95 -8.53 9.54 -0.75
CA GLY A 95 -8.16 9.26 -2.13
C GLY A 95 -8.96 10.17 -3.08
N PRO A 96 -8.72 10.16 -4.40
CA PRO A 96 -9.15 11.21 -5.35
C PRO A 96 -10.66 11.20 -5.65
N ALA A 97 -11.52 11.18 -4.63
CA ALA A 97 -12.93 11.50 -4.75
C ALA A 97 -13.13 12.96 -5.21
N ASP A 98 -12.17 13.84 -4.92
CA ASP A 98 -12.14 15.23 -5.44
C ASP A 98 -11.73 15.34 -6.92
N MET A 99 -11.39 14.22 -7.57
CA MET A 99 -11.22 14.16 -9.04
C MET A 99 -12.48 13.66 -9.75
N GLN A 100 -13.63 13.58 -9.08
CA GLN A 100 -14.89 13.48 -9.81
C GLN A 100 -15.12 14.85 -10.48
N PRO A 101 -15.07 14.97 -11.83
CA PRO A 101 -15.47 16.21 -12.48
C PRO A 101 -16.90 16.54 -12.03
N PRO A 102 -17.24 17.83 -11.84
CA PRO A 102 -18.61 18.19 -11.46
C PRO A 102 -19.59 17.50 -12.41
N PRO A 103 -20.72 16.96 -11.91
CA PRO A 103 -21.70 16.34 -12.79
C PRO A 103 -22.06 17.35 -13.87
N ALA A 104 -22.07 16.91 -15.13
CA ALA A 104 -22.45 17.76 -16.25
C ALA A 104 -23.77 18.46 -15.92
N PRO A 105 -23.93 19.76 -16.21
CA PRO A 105 -25.18 20.45 -15.95
C PRO A 105 -26.30 19.67 -16.64
N GLU A 106 -27.32 19.28 -15.87
CA GLU A 106 -28.47 18.56 -16.40
C GLU A 106 -29.08 19.40 -17.54
N PRO A 107 -29.46 18.79 -18.68
CA PRO A 107 -30.10 19.51 -19.76
C PRO A 107 -31.41 20.10 -19.23
N GLN A 108 -31.45 21.43 -19.12
CA GLN A 108 -32.66 22.16 -18.74
C GLN A 108 -33.76 21.79 -19.74
N ALA A 109 -34.85 21.20 -19.24
CA ALA A 109 -36.03 20.93 -20.03
C ALA A 109 -36.51 22.22 -20.71
N PRO A 110 -36.97 22.17 -21.97
CA PRO A 110 -37.42 23.36 -22.68
C PRO A 110 -38.56 24.01 -21.90
N GLN A 111 -38.33 25.25 -21.46
CA GLN A 111 -39.38 26.09 -20.89
C GLN A 111 -40.39 26.36 -22.02
N ALA A 112 -41.62 25.88 -21.85
CA ALA A 112 -42.71 26.15 -22.78
C ALA A 112 -42.98 27.66 -22.83
N PRO A 113 -43.21 28.26 -24.02
CA PRO A 113 -43.57 29.67 -24.09
C PRO A 113 -44.94 29.90 -23.44
N ALA A 114 -45.01 30.91 -22.56
CA ALA A 114 -46.25 31.35 -21.95
C ALA A 114 -47.26 31.84 -23.02
N PRO A 115 -48.57 31.65 -22.83
CA PRO A 115 -49.56 32.08 -23.80
C PRO A 115 -49.64 33.61 -23.81
N GLN A 116 -49.46 34.20 -25.00
CA GLN A 116 -49.82 35.59 -25.24
C GLN A 116 -51.34 35.66 -25.42
N ALA A 117 -52.02 36.36 -24.53
CA ALA A 117 -53.44 36.68 -24.62
C ALA A 117 -53.65 37.91 -25.53
N PRO A 118 -54.82 38.05 -26.18
CA PRO A 118 -55.04 38.93 -27.33
C PRO A 118 -55.04 40.42 -27.01
#